data_AF-A0A920FWK0-F1
#
_entry.id   AF-A0A920FWK0-F1
#
_cell.length_a   1.000
_cell.length_b   1.000
_cell.length_c   1.000
_cell.angle_alpha   90.00
_cell.angle_beta   90.00
_cell.angle_gamma   90.00
#
_symmetry.space_group_name_H-M   'P 1'
#
loop_
_entity.id
_entity.type
_entity.pdbx_description
1 polymer ?
#
loop_
_entity_poly.entity_id
_entity_poly.type
_entity_poly.pdbx_seq_one_letter_code
_entity_poly.pdbx_strand_id
1 'polypeptide(L)'
;MDNSQKSGLDLNKAFKGIAASSGNSFVHETESQVILNGSYNINFTMDLVEKDVGLFESLAEKLDIDLEISPLVLSIIKDAKEKYGSRAWSSMVVKRLEDKYETDFRAPGFPEELVDDEEKVKGYEI
;
A
#
# COMPACT_ATOMS: atom_id res chain seq x y z
N MET A 1 -3.30 -9.60 4.61
CA MET A 1 -3.31 -9.35 6.06
C MET A 1 -4.70 -9.59 6.68
N ASP A 2 -5.78 -8.99 6.16
CA ASP A 2 -7.16 -9.17 6.67
C ASP A 2 -7.56 -10.62 6.98
N ASN A 3 -7.55 -11.50 5.97
CA ASN A 3 -7.90 -12.92 6.17
C ASN A 3 -6.99 -13.62 7.18
N SER A 4 -5.71 -13.27 7.23
CA SER A 4 -4.76 -13.83 8.21
C SER A 4 -5.14 -13.41 9.63
N GLN A 5 -5.47 -12.14 9.82
CA GLN A 5 -5.92 -11.64 11.12
C GLN A 5 -7.24 -12.28 11.54
N LYS A 6 -8.24 -12.33 10.66
CA LYS A 6 -9.54 -12.95 10.94
C LYS A 6 -9.48 -14.45 11.21
N SER A 7 -8.50 -15.15 10.64
CA SER A 7 -8.29 -16.58 10.88
C SER A 7 -7.42 -16.87 12.11
N GLY A 8 -6.96 -15.84 12.83
CA GLY A 8 -6.09 -15.99 13.99
C GLY A 8 -4.65 -16.42 13.64
N LEU A 9 -4.22 -16.19 12.40
CA LEU A 9 -2.84 -16.44 12.00
C LEU A 9 -1.92 -15.37 12.59
N ASP A 10 -0.73 -15.81 13.01
CA ASP A 10 0.36 -14.93 13.44
C ASP A 10 0.82 -14.08 12.25
N LEU A 11 0.58 -12.76 12.33
CA LEU A 11 0.91 -11.81 11.27
C LEU A 11 2.41 -11.72 10.98
N ASN A 12 3.28 -11.94 11.97
CA ASN A 12 4.74 -12.02 11.74
C ASN A 12 5.10 -13.23 10.88
N LYS A 13 4.46 -14.39 11.13
CA LYS A 13 4.65 -15.58 10.30
C LYS A 13 4.05 -15.41 8.91
N ALA A 14 2.87 -14.80 8.81
CA ALA A 14 2.24 -14.51 7.53
C ALA A 14 3.10 -13.57 6.68
N PHE A 15 3.64 -12.50 7.27
CA PHE A 15 4.56 -11.58 6.60
C PHE A 15 5.78 -12.30 6.02
N LYS A 16 6.47 -13.10 6.84
CA LYS A 16 7.64 -13.89 6.43
C LYS A 16 7.31 -14.95 5.38
N GLY A 17 6.15 -15.60 5.53
CA GLY A 17 5.67 -16.60 4.59
C GLY A 17 5.40 -16.02 3.20
N ILE A 18 4.76 -14.84 3.14
CA ILE A 18 4.53 -14.13 1.87
C ILE A 18 5.86 -13.68 1.26
N ALA A 19 6.77 -13.10 2.06
CA ALA A 19 8.08 -12.64 1.61
C ALA A 19 8.92 -13.77 0.98
N ALA A 20 8.80 -15.00 1.50
CA ALA A 20 9.47 -16.19 0.96
C ALA A 20 8.71 -16.88 -0.19
N SER A 21 7.65 -16.26 -0.74
CA SER A 21 6.76 -16.87 -1.74
C SER A 21 6.67 -16.05 -3.02
N SER A 22 5.94 -16.58 -4.02
CA SER A 22 5.63 -15.85 -5.26
C SER A 22 4.74 -14.62 -5.05
N GLY A 23 4.16 -14.44 -3.85
CA GLY A 23 3.39 -13.24 -3.49
C GLY A 23 4.25 -12.08 -3.00
N ASN A 24 5.58 -12.23 -2.96
CA ASN A 24 6.48 -11.17 -2.53
C ASN A 24 6.53 -10.02 -3.56
N SER A 25 6.81 -8.81 -3.07
CA SER A 25 7.00 -7.60 -3.87
C SER A 25 7.76 -6.55 -3.07
N PHE A 26 8.32 -5.55 -3.74
CA PHE A 26 8.92 -4.40 -3.06
C PHE A 26 7.94 -3.74 -2.06
N VAL A 27 6.67 -3.60 -2.44
CA VAL A 27 5.59 -3.06 -1.58
C VAL A 27 5.36 -3.94 -0.34
N HIS A 28 5.44 -5.26 -0.48
CA HIS A 28 5.33 -6.18 0.65
C HIS A 28 6.57 -6.12 1.56
N GLU A 29 7.76 -5.99 0.99
CA GLU A 29 8.99 -5.87 1.79
C GLU A 29 9.09 -4.51 2.51
N THR A 30 8.42 -3.47 2.02
CA THR A 30 8.52 -2.10 2.56
C THR A 30 7.23 -1.66 3.23
N GLU A 31 6.18 -1.32 2.48
CA GLU A 31 4.97 -0.68 2.99
C GLU A 31 4.20 -1.54 4.00
N SER A 32 4.22 -2.86 3.84
CA SER A 32 3.58 -3.78 4.80
C SER A 32 4.18 -3.68 6.19
N GLN A 33 5.44 -3.26 6.33
CA GLN A 33 6.05 -3.05 7.65
C GLN A 33 5.36 -1.91 8.41
N VAL A 34 5.22 -0.75 7.79
CA VAL A 34 4.61 0.43 8.43
C VAL A 34 3.09 0.27 8.62
N ILE A 35 2.44 -0.58 7.81
CA ILE A 35 1.05 -1.03 8.05
C ILE A 35 0.97 -1.91 9.31
N LEU A 36 1.87 -2.88 9.45
CA LEU A 36 1.92 -3.77 10.62
C LEU A 36 2.33 -3.03 11.90
N ASN A 37 3.10 -1.95 11.78
CA ASN A 37 3.36 -1.02 12.87
C ASN A 37 2.12 -0.16 13.21
N GLY A 38 1.39 0.29 12.20
CA GLY A 38 0.20 1.15 12.32
C GLY A 38 0.45 2.64 12.04
N SER A 39 1.67 3.02 11.68
CA SER A 39 2.01 4.39 11.30
C SER A 39 1.53 4.78 9.91
N TYR A 40 1.46 3.79 9.00
CA TYR A 40 1.19 3.99 7.58
C TYR A 40 2.20 4.89 6.85
N ASN A 41 3.30 5.28 7.51
CA ASN A 41 4.17 6.31 6.98
C ASN A 41 5.11 5.78 5.90
N ILE A 42 4.65 5.86 4.65
CA ILE A 42 5.44 5.59 3.44
C ILE A 42 5.93 6.89 2.77
N ASN A 43 5.74 8.03 3.43
CA ASN A 43 6.11 9.36 2.94
C ASN A 43 5.53 9.71 1.55
N PHE A 44 4.36 9.17 1.22
CA PHE A 44 3.65 9.42 -0.05
C PHE A 44 2.15 9.57 0.19
N THR A 45 1.57 10.68 -0.23
CA THR A 45 0.22 11.09 0.14
C THR A 45 -0.87 10.63 -0.83
N MET A 46 -2.12 10.58 -0.34
CA MET A 46 -3.31 10.18 -1.12
C MET A 46 -3.53 11.03 -2.38
N ASP A 47 -3.29 12.34 -2.31
CA ASP A 47 -3.40 13.22 -3.48
C ASP A 47 -2.36 12.93 -4.56
N LEU A 48 -1.14 12.54 -4.19
CA LEU A 48 -0.07 12.19 -5.12
C LEU A 48 -0.36 10.86 -5.82
N VAL A 49 -0.79 9.83 -5.06
CA VAL A 49 -1.12 8.52 -5.66
C VAL A 49 -2.37 8.61 -6.54
N GLU A 50 -3.39 9.40 -6.17
CA GLU A 50 -4.55 9.64 -7.03
C GLU A 50 -4.14 10.34 -8.33
N LYS A 51 -3.25 11.33 -8.24
CA LYS A 51 -2.75 12.06 -9.42
C LYS A 51 -2.00 11.12 -10.37
N ASP A 52 -1.12 10.26 -9.86
CA ASP A 52 -0.35 9.33 -10.70
C ASP A 52 -1.25 8.25 -11.35
N VAL A 53 -2.12 7.59 -10.57
CA VAL A 53 -3.05 6.58 -11.12
C VAL A 53 -4.06 7.21 -12.08
N GLY A 54 -4.58 8.39 -11.75
CA GLY A 54 -5.50 9.13 -12.60
C GLY A 54 -4.89 9.58 -13.93
N LEU A 55 -3.58 9.86 -13.97
CA LEU A 55 -2.87 10.15 -15.21
C LEU A 55 -2.85 8.94 -16.15
N PHE A 56 -2.59 7.75 -15.63
CA PHE A 56 -2.60 6.51 -16.42
C PHE A 56 -4.01 6.17 -16.92
N GLU A 57 -5.03 6.31 -16.07
CA GLU A 57 -6.43 6.11 -16.46
C GLU A 57 -6.82 7.06 -17.60
N SER A 58 -6.51 8.35 -17.45
CA SER A 58 -6.81 9.36 -18.48
C SER A 58 -6.09 9.10 -19.80
N LEU A 59 -4.91 8.45 -19.76
CA LEU A 59 -4.18 8.06 -20.95
C LEU A 59 -4.83 6.84 -21.63
N ALA A 60 -5.27 5.85 -20.85
CA ALA A 60 -5.97 4.69 -21.38
C ALA A 60 -7.28 5.08 -22.07
N GLU A 61 -8.07 5.97 -21.46
CA GLU A 61 -9.30 6.54 -22.05
C GLU A 61 -9.02 7.23 -23.39
N LYS A 62 -7.93 8.01 -23.48
CA LYS A 62 -7.54 8.70 -24.73
C LYS A 62 -7.10 7.75 -25.83
N LEU A 63 -6.56 6.60 -25.46
CA LEU A 63 -6.06 5.59 -26.39
C LEU A 63 -7.10 4.51 -26.70
N ASP A 64 -8.32 4.61 -26.14
CA ASP A 64 -9.38 3.60 -26.25
C ASP A 64 -8.91 2.20 -25.79
N ILE A 65 -8.11 2.17 -24.72
CA ILE A 65 -7.61 0.94 -24.11
C ILE A 65 -8.46 0.63 -22.88
N ASP A 66 -9.07 -0.55 -22.88
CA ASP A 66 -9.82 -1.06 -21.74
C ASP A 66 -8.87 -1.66 -20.69
N LEU A 67 -8.75 -0.99 -19.53
CA LEU A 67 -7.95 -1.44 -18.40
C LEU A 67 -8.87 -2.00 -17.32
N GLU A 68 -9.04 -3.32 -17.23
CA GLU A 68 -10.02 -3.94 -16.31
C GLU A 68 -9.80 -3.59 -14.82
N ILE A 69 -8.55 -3.37 -14.40
CA ILE A 69 -8.19 -3.19 -12.97
C ILE A 69 -8.00 -1.72 -12.59
N SER A 70 -7.57 -0.87 -13.53
CA SER A 70 -7.21 0.53 -13.25
C SER A 70 -8.38 1.37 -12.70
N PRO A 71 -9.60 1.32 -13.26
CA PRO A 71 -10.76 2.02 -12.72
C PRO A 71 -11.08 1.59 -11.28
N LEU A 72 -10.93 0.30 -10.99
CA LEU A 72 -11.16 -0.22 -9.64
C LEU A 72 -10.12 0.33 -8.66
N VAL A 73 -8.83 0.30 -9.02
CA VAL A 73 -7.76 0.87 -8.18
C VAL A 73 -7.97 2.36 -7.94
N LEU A 74 -8.30 3.13 -8.99
CA LEU A 74 -8.58 4.57 -8.87
C LEU A 74 -9.77 4.84 -7.95
N SER A 75 -10.85 4.05 -8.06
CA SER A 75 -12.02 4.17 -7.18
C SER A 75 -11.67 3.90 -5.72
N ILE A 76 -10.79 2.92 -5.46
CA ILE A 76 -10.33 2.55 -4.12
C ILE A 76 -9.49 3.68 -3.50
N ILE A 77 -8.62 4.30 -4.30
CA ILE A 77 -7.82 5.45 -3.86
C ILE A 77 -8.71 6.65 -3.54
N LYS A 78 -9.68 6.96 -4.42
CA LYS A 78 -10.61 8.08 -4.22
C LYS A 78 -11.44 7.92 -2.94
N ASP A 79 -11.95 6.74 -2.66
CA ASP A 79 -12.68 6.45 -1.41
C ASP A 79 -11.77 6.59 -0.18
N ALA A 80 -10.52 6.11 -0.26
CA ALA A 80 -9.55 6.28 0.82
C ALA A 80 -9.25 7.76 1.10
N LYS A 81 -9.07 8.54 0.03
CA LYS A 81 -8.83 9.98 0.10
C LYS A 81 -10.03 10.73 0.66
N GLU A 82 -11.26 10.38 0.25
CA GLU A 82 -12.49 10.97 0.81
C GLU A 82 -12.59 10.71 2.31
N LYS A 83 -12.25 9.49 2.74
CA LYS A 83 -12.34 9.08 4.15
C LYS A 83 -11.26 9.67 5.05
N TYR A 84 -10.00 9.72 4.59
CA TYR A 84 -8.84 10.09 5.43
C TYR A 84 -8.21 11.44 5.08
N GLY A 85 -8.59 12.02 3.95
CA GLY A 85 -8.10 13.31 3.47
C GLY A 85 -6.89 13.22 2.52
N SER A 86 -6.71 14.27 1.73
CA SER A 86 -5.67 14.38 0.68
C SER A 86 -4.23 14.20 1.17
N ARG A 87 -3.94 14.62 2.41
CA ARG A 87 -2.59 14.58 3.00
C ARG A 87 -2.33 13.32 3.85
N ALA A 88 -3.30 12.42 3.94
CA ALA A 88 -3.09 11.12 4.55
C ALA A 88 -2.09 10.30 3.74
N TRP A 89 -1.38 9.38 4.40
CA TRP A 89 -0.47 8.46 3.73
C TRP A 89 -1.24 7.50 2.84
N SER A 90 -0.76 7.27 1.62
CA SER A 90 -1.41 6.43 0.62
C SER A 90 -1.58 4.97 1.08
N SER A 91 -0.68 4.44 1.90
CA SER A 91 -0.83 3.09 2.48
C SER A 91 -2.05 2.95 3.43
N MET A 92 -2.65 4.06 3.88
CA MET A 92 -3.92 4.06 4.62
C MET A 92 -5.11 3.56 3.78
N VAL A 93 -4.93 3.28 2.47
CA VAL A 93 -5.90 2.47 1.71
C VAL A 93 -6.20 1.16 2.46
N VAL A 94 -5.20 0.55 3.10
CA VAL A 94 -5.39 -0.68 3.89
C VAL A 94 -6.19 -0.44 5.16
N LYS A 95 -6.05 0.74 5.78
CA LYS A 95 -6.84 1.13 6.97
C LYS A 95 -8.35 1.11 6.70
N ARG A 96 -8.78 1.27 5.44
CA ARG A 96 -10.21 1.11 5.07
C ARG A 96 -10.75 -0.25 5.46
N LEU A 97 -9.94 -1.31 5.30
CA LEU A 97 -10.31 -2.67 5.66
C LEU A 97 -10.31 -2.88 7.17
N GLU A 98 -9.34 -2.30 7.88
CA GLU A 98 -9.31 -2.31 9.35
C GLU A 98 -10.58 -1.69 9.93
N ASP A 99 -10.91 -0.47 9.48
CA ASP A 99 -12.09 0.25 9.94
C ASP A 99 -13.40 -0.46 9.56
N LYS A 100 -13.45 -1.09 8.37
CA LYS A 100 -14.64 -1.81 7.89
C LYS A 100 -14.92 -3.06 8.72
N TYR A 101 -13.89 -3.72 9.21
CA TYR A 101 -14.00 -4.98 9.93
C TYR A 101 -13.66 -4.87 11.41
N GLU A 102 -13.49 -3.64 11.92
CA GLU A 102 -13.17 -3.33 13.32
C GLU A 102 -12.00 -4.17 13.85
N THR A 103 -10.96 -4.32 13.03
CA THR A 103 -9.78 -5.12 13.37
C THR A 103 -8.52 -4.39 12.96
N ASP A 104 -7.55 -4.31 13.87
CA ASP A 104 -6.23 -3.80 13.55
C ASP A 104 -5.32 -4.92 13.01
N PHE A 105 -4.44 -4.58 12.09
CA PHE A 105 -3.40 -5.47 11.56
C PHE A 105 -2.06 -5.18 12.24
N ARG A 106 -1.99 -5.15 13.57
CA ARG A 106 -0.73 -4.86 14.28
C ARG A 106 0.11 -6.10 14.53
N ALA A 107 1.41 -5.98 14.36
CA ALA A 107 2.39 -6.98 14.76
C ALA A 107 3.62 -6.31 15.38
N PRO A 108 4.21 -6.87 16.46
CA PRO A 108 5.41 -6.31 17.06
C PRO A 108 6.63 -6.49 16.16
N GLY A 109 7.60 -5.58 16.28
CA GLY A 109 8.91 -5.67 15.61
C GLY A 109 9.01 -4.97 14.26
N PHE A 110 7.97 -4.27 13.82
CA PHE A 110 7.99 -3.47 12.58
C PHE A 110 8.24 -1.97 12.88
N PRO A 111 9.01 -1.27 12.03
CA PRO A 111 9.35 0.14 12.21
C PRO A 111 8.16 1.08 11.91
N GLU A 112 8.20 2.27 12.51
CA GLU A 112 7.21 3.34 12.26
C GLU A 112 7.48 4.08 10.94
N GLU A 113 8.73 4.13 10.51
CA GLU A 113 9.14 4.78 9.26
C GLU A 113 10.16 3.89 8.55
N LEU A 114 10.15 3.95 7.21
CA LEU A 114 11.15 3.26 6.40
C LEU A 114 12.41 4.11 6.31
N VAL A 115 13.55 3.52 6.65
CA VAL A 115 14.87 4.16 6.55
C VAL A 115 15.66 3.42 5.47
N ASP A 116 16.19 4.18 4.53
CA ASP A 116 17.11 3.68 3.52
C ASP A 116 18.55 3.93 4.00
N ASP A 117 19.22 2.83 4.37
CA ASP A 117 20.61 2.83 4.84
C ASP A 117 21.59 2.54 3.68
N GLU A 118 21.11 2.35 2.45
CA GLU A 118 21.99 2.07 1.30
C GLU A 118 22.78 3.33 0.86
N GLU A 119 24.01 3.12 0.42
CA GLU A 119 24.81 4.22 -0.12
C GLU A 119 24.20 4.73 -1.44
N LYS A 120 23.93 6.04 -1.51
CA LYS A 120 23.41 6.68 -2.73
C LYS A 120 24.36 6.47 -3.90
N VAL A 121 23.92 5.69 -4.88
CA VAL A 121 24.64 5.49 -6.14
C VAL A 121 24.12 6.43 -7.23
N LYS A 122 24.96 6.72 -8.21
CA LYS A 122 24.56 7.50 -9.39
C LYS A 122 23.67 6.63 -10.28
N GLY A 123 22.42 7.07 -10.50
CA GLY A 123 21.52 6.42 -11.44
C GLY A 123 22.08 6.40 -12.86
N TYR A 124 21.83 5.32 -13.60
CA TYR A 124 22.12 5.20 -15.02
C TYR A 124 20.87 4.66 -15.72
N GLU A 125 20.64 5.11 -16.95
CA GLU A 125 19.54 4.63 -17.78
C GLU A 125 19.92 3.26 -18.38
N ILE A 126 18.96 2.34 -18.39
CA ILE A 126 19.00 1.06 -19.10
C ILE A 126 17.99 1.10 -20.25
#